data_AF-A0A8R2NSF6-F1
#
_entry.id   AF-A0A8R2NSF6-F1
#
_cell.length_a   1.000
_cell.length_b   1.000
_cell.length_c   1.000
_cell.angle_alpha   90.00
_cell.angle_beta   90.00
_cell.angle_gamma   90.00
#
_symmetry.space_group_name_H-M   'P 1'
#
loop_
_entity.id
_entity.type
_entity.pdbx_description
1 polymer ?
#
loop_
_entity_poly.entity_id
_entity_poly.type
_entity_poly.pdbx_seq_one_letter_code
_entity_poly.pdbx_strand_id
1 'polypeptide(L)'
;MSQPTKLYAKCSPSQKNGETYKIKHPSIVDIISQDSTGDHGSMDQGMVEGSDQSFTTTACLEGLVRTDGHGRQLVLLDGNTVYWRGHQSLSSGKGRVKVMAGHRGGHYPTFARYVGAGMLDAAVAGPDPGRHPNAGHVLTAIRELDDHYGVLVLVASETAAILNYGIAAQKARTQGIIVKLLAVGDDVIRSRSTTGGRRRGSAGIVLICKIAGALAAGGHSLAKIFAVCQRLSMDRVATVNAVISLKKRTYDEDTSTKYNYFIP
;
A
#
# COMPACT_ATOMS: atom_id res chain seq x y z
N MET A 1 7.78 25.68 26.09
CA MET A 1 6.80 25.51 24.99
C MET A 1 7.56 25.53 23.68
N SER A 2 7.76 24.36 23.05
CA SER A 2 8.59 24.18 21.85
C SER A 2 7.69 24.21 20.61
N GLN A 3 8.08 25.01 19.62
CA GLN A 3 7.36 25.19 18.35
C GLN A 3 7.41 23.92 17.47
N PRO A 4 6.37 23.64 16.65
CA PRO A 4 6.35 22.49 15.75
C PRO A 4 7.30 22.70 14.55
N THR A 5 8.35 21.89 14.47
CA THR A 5 9.32 21.87 13.38
C THR A 5 8.68 21.32 12.09
N LYS A 6 8.85 22.04 10.97
CA LYS A 6 8.37 21.72 9.62
C LYS A 6 8.71 20.27 9.20
N LEU A 7 7.69 19.47 8.93
CA LEU A 7 7.74 18.07 8.47
C LEU A 7 7.80 17.98 6.94
N TYR A 8 8.96 18.29 6.35
CA TYR A 8 9.32 17.84 4.99
C TYR A 8 10.82 17.53 4.99
N ALA A 9 11.20 16.30 4.62
CA ALA A 9 12.59 16.01 4.30
C ALA A 9 12.97 16.84 3.07
N LYS A 10 13.93 17.75 3.22
CA LYS A 10 14.61 18.38 2.09
C LYS A 10 15.33 17.27 1.32
N CYS A 11 14.79 16.89 0.16
CA CYS A 11 15.61 16.31 -0.88
C CYS A 11 16.57 17.42 -1.35
N SER A 12 17.88 17.18 -1.29
CA SER A 12 18.87 18.15 -1.78
C SER A 12 18.64 18.38 -3.28
N PRO A 13 18.61 19.64 -3.77
CA PRO A 13 18.33 19.91 -5.18
C PRO A 13 19.50 19.44 -6.04
N SER A 14 19.23 18.50 -6.96
CA SER A 14 20.10 18.26 -8.10
C SER A 14 19.99 19.45 -9.05
N GLN A 15 21.05 20.24 -9.15
CA GLN A 15 21.14 21.31 -10.14
C GLN A 15 21.33 20.71 -11.54
N LYS A 16 20.35 20.91 -12.41
CA LYS A 16 20.58 21.03 -13.85
C LYS A 16 19.80 22.24 -14.37
N ASN A 17 20.54 23.15 -15.00
CA ASN A 17 20.07 24.25 -15.84
C ASN A 17 19.28 25.39 -15.17
N GLY A 18 19.88 26.07 -14.18
CA GLY A 18 19.78 27.53 -14.02
C GLY A 18 18.42 28.19 -13.75
N GLU A 19 17.30 27.48 -13.70
CA GLU A 19 15.97 28.04 -13.47
C GLU A 19 15.44 27.67 -12.08
N THR A 20 15.26 28.68 -11.23
CA THR A 20 14.61 28.56 -9.92
C THR A 20 13.09 28.46 -10.09
N TYR A 21 12.53 27.25 -9.99
CA TYR A 21 11.09 27.06 -9.89
C TYR A 21 10.62 27.35 -8.46
N LYS A 22 9.95 28.50 -8.24
CA LYS A 22 9.26 28.80 -6.98
C LYS A 22 7.98 27.95 -6.87
N ILE A 23 7.99 26.92 -6.03
CA ILE A 23 6.78 26.21 -5.64
C ILE A 23 6.02 27.07 -4.64
N LYS A 24 4.85 27.59 -5.03
CA LYS A 24 3.90 28.23 -4.10
C LYS A 24 3.20 27.14 -3.31
N HIS A 25 3.34 27.14 -2.00
CA HIS A 25 2.52 26.32 -1.10
C HIS A 25 1.25 27.09 -0.74
N PRO A 26 0.03 26.59 -1.04
CA PRO A 26 -1.19 27.21 -0.53
C PRO A 26 -1.26 27.03 0.98
N SER A 27 -1.74 28.06 1.68
CA SER A 27 -1.94 27.99 3.13
C SER A 27 -3.19 27.17 3.46
N ILE A 28 -3.27 26.66 4.68
CA ILE A 28 -4.43 25.90 5.16
C ILE A 28 -5.73 26.71 5.10
N VAL A 29 -5.64 28.05 5.10
CA VAL A 29 -6.77 28.97 4.95
C VAL A 29 -7.22 29.06 3.49
N ASP A 30 -6.32 28.92 2.52
CA ASP A 30 -6.65 28.96 1.09
C ASP A 30 -7.40 27.71 0.63
N ILE A 31 -7.22 26.59 1.34
CA ILE A 31 -7.93 25.32 1.07
C ILE A 31 -9.35 25.34 1.64
N ILE A 32 -9.56 26.04 2.76
CA ILE A 32 -10.87 26.10 3.45
C ILE A 32 -11.74 27.24 2.89
N SER A 33 -11.13 28.34 2.42
CA SER A 33 -11.86 29.51 1.94
C SER A 33 -12.48 29.36 0.54
N GLN A 34 -12.15 28.30 -0.22
CA GLN A 34 -12.76 28.08 -1.54
C GLN A 34 -14.21 27.58 -1.50
N ASP A 35 -14.71 27.15 -0.33
CA ASP A 35 -16.07 26.64 -0.16
C ASP A 35 -17.04 27.64 0.49
N SER A 36 -16.62 28.87 0.80
CA SER A 36 -17.47 29.79 1.56
C SER A 36 -17.28 31.25 1.20
N THR A 37 -17.71 31.66 0.00
CA THR A 37 -18.42 32.93 -0.26
C THR A 37 -18.89 32.93 -1.71
N GLY A 38 -20.20 32.83 -1.92
CA GLY A 38 -20.82 33.17 -3.19
C GLY A 38 -20.84 34.69 -3.37
N ASP A 39 -20.41 35.16 -4.53
CA ASP A 39 -20.88 36.41 -5.11
C ASP A 39 -21.29 36.15 -6.56
N HIS A 40 -22.45 36.69 -6.94
CA HIS A 40 -23.16 36.39 -8.18
C HIS A 40 -22.56 37.18 -9.35
N GLY A 41 -22.02 36.49 -10.35
CA GLY A 41 -21.56 37.12 -11.60
C GLY A 41 -21.50 36.13 -12.78
N SER A 42 -22.58 36.13 -13.56
CA SER A 42 -22.78 35.58 -14.92
C SER A 42 -21.66 34.73 -15.56
N MET A 43 -21.94 33.45 -15.86
CA MET A 43 -22.04 32.90 -17.23
C MET A 43 -22.09 31.36 -17.23
N ASP A 44 -22.95 30.88 -18.13
CA ASP A 44 -23.18 29.54 -18.66
C ASP A 44 -23.84 28.46 -17.76
N GLN A 45 -25.15 28.30 -17.96
CA GLN A 45 -25.91 27.13 -17.52
C GLN A 45 -25.68 25.99 -18.51
N GLY A 46 -24.72 25.12 -18.21
CA GLY A 46 -24.49 23.87 -18.91
C GLY A 46 -24.20 22.73 -17.94
N MET A 47 -25.27 22.05 -17.51
CA MET A 47 -25.30 20.73 -16.86
C MET A 47 -24.46 20.52 -15.59
N VAL A 48 -25.10 20.69 -14.44
CA VAL A 48 -24.70 20.01 -13.19
C VAL A 48 -25.28 18.60 -13.21
N GLU A 49 -24.52 17.65 -13.78
CA GLU A 49 -24.71 16.22 -13.52
C GLU A 49 -23.66 15.79 -12.48
N GLY A 50 -24.13 15.30 -11.33
CA GLY A 50 -23.25 14.77 -10.29
C GLY A 50 -22.55 13.50 -10.75
N SER A 51 -21.23 13.56 -10.89
CA SER A 51 -20.38 12.42 -11.29
C SER A 51 -19.24 12.20 -10.28
N ASP A 52 -19.31 11.03 -9.64
CA ASP A 52 -18.26 10.28 -8.93
C ASP A 52 -17.07 11.02 -8.27
N GLN A 53 -17.22 11.45 -7.00
CA GLN A 53 -16.07 11.83 -6.17
C GLN A 53 -15.49 10.61 -5.43
N SER A 54 -15.03 9.59 -6.17
CA SER A 54 -14.23 8.53 -5.54
C SER A 54 -12.87 9.09 -5.13
N PHE A 55 -12.52 8.99 -3.83
CA PHE A 55 -11.24 9.47 -3.35
C PHE A 55 -10.10 8.69 -4.02
N THR A 56 -9.13 9.42 -4.59
CA THR A 56 -7.92 8.80 -5.14
C THR A 56 -7.16 8.05 -4.05
N THR A 57 -6.43 7.00 -4.45
CA THR A 57 -5.52 6.27 -3.56
C THR A 57 -4.60 7.21 -2.80
N THR A 58 -4.01 8.17 -3.52
CA THR A 58 -3.11 9.17 -2.96
C THR A 58 -3.80 9.98 -1.86
N ALA A 59 -5.01 10.49 -2.12
CA ALA A 59 -5.76 11.27 -1.12
C ALA A 59 -6.05 10.45 0.15
N CYS A 60 -6.44 9.18 -0.01
CA CYS A 60 -6.69 8.28 1.11
C CYS A 60 -5.44 8.04 1.97
N LEU A 61 -4.29 7.80 1.32
CA LEU A 61 -3.02 7.56 2.01
C LEU A 61 -2.43 8.83 2.62
N GLU A 62 -2.58 9.97 1.96
CA GLU A 62 -2.21 11.29 2.52
C GLU A 62 -3.01 11.58 3.80
N GLY A 63 -4.32 11.36 3.77
CA GLY A 63 -5.17 11.50 4.95
C GLY A 63 -4.71 10.60 6.10
N LEU A 64 -4.37 9.34 5.81
CA LEU A 64 -3.82 8.41 6.80
C LEU A 64 -2.49 8.93 7.39
N VAL A 65 -1.55 9.36 6.55
CA VAL A 65 -0.24 9.84 7.02
C VAL A 65 -0.38 11.13 7.84
N ARG A 66 -1.28 12.04 7.44
CA ARG A 66 -1.55 13.28 8.16
C ARG A 66 -2.20 13.02 9.53
N THR A 67 -3.12 12.07 9.62
CA THR A 67 -3.85 11.76 10.86
C THR A 67 -3.06 10.87 11.83
N ASP A 68 -2.20 9.97 11.34
CA ASP A 68 -1.36 9.11 12.18
C ASP A 68 -0.05 9.80 12.62
N GLY A 69 0.14 11.07 12.22
CA GLY A 69 1.30 11.92 12.46
C GLY A 69 1.62 12.22 13.94
N HIS A 70 0.76 11.83 14.88
CA HIS A 70 1.00 12.03 16.32
C HIS A 70 1.75 10.88 17.04
N GLY A 71 2.06 9.75 16.37
CA GLY A 71 2.77 8.67 17.08
C GLY A 71 3.60 7.70 16.26
N ARG A 72 3.24 7.38 15.00
CA ARG A 72 3.91 6.30 14.26
C ARG A 72 4.94 6.75 13.23
N GLN A 73 5.05 8.04 12.91
CA GLN A 73 6.02 8.55 11.92
C GLN A 73 5.90 7.88 10.54
N LEU A 74 4.68 7.79 10.00
CA LEU A 74 4.45 7.28 8.64
C LEU A 74 4.92 8.29 7.59
N VAL A 75 5.35 7.79 6.43
CA VAL A 75 5.73 8.61 5.27
C VAL A 75 5.08 8.03 4.01
N LEU A 76 4.56 8.91 3.15
CA LEU A 76 4.04 8.55 1.83
C LEU A 76 5.14 8.76 0.77
N LEU A 77 5.40 7.72 0.00
CA LEU A 77 6.33 7.67 -1.12
C LEU A 77 5.55 7.41 -2.42
N ASP A 78 5.83 8.21 -3.44
CA ASP A 78 5.26 8.10 -4.79
C ASP A 78 3.73 8.00 -4.84
N GLY A 79 3.04 8.60 -3.86
CA GLY A 79 1.57 8.63 -3.74
C GLY A 79 0.91 7.29 -3.37
N ASN A 80 1.61 6.17 -3.43
CA ASN A 80 1.03 4.82 -3.32
C ASN A 80 1.70 3.92 -2.29
N THR A 81 2.87 4.30 -1.79
CA THR A 81 3.64 3.49 -0.82
C THR A 81 3.70 4.21 0.52
N VAL A 82 3.23 3.57 1.58
CA VAL A 82 3.39 4.08 2.94
C VAL A 82 4.48 3.28 3.64
N TYR A 83 5.48 3.93 4.21
CA TYR A 83 6.51 3.27 5.02
C TYR A 83 6.65 3.91 6.40
N TRP A 84 7.21 3.14 7.33
CA TRP A 84 7.47 3.58 8.69
C TRP A 84 8.84 4.26 8.78
N ARG A 85 8.96 5.53 9.21
CA ARG A 85 10.25 6.21 9.31
C ARG A 85 11.26 5.49 10.22
N GLY A 86 10.78 4.87 11.29
CA GLY A 86 11.61 4.10 12.21
C GLY A 86 12.04 2.73 11.69
N HIS A 87 11.74 2.38 10.42
CA HIS A 87 12.14 1.10 9.85
C HIS A 87 13.67 0.94 9.76
N GLN A 88 14.41 2.05 9.61
CA GLN A 88 15.85 2.04 9.43
C GLN A 88 16.55 1.39 10.64
N SER A 89 17.52 0.52 10.35
CA SER A 89 18.33 -0.10 11.38
C SER A 89 19.15 0.97 12.11
N LEU A 90 19.08 0.97 13.44
CA LEU A 90 19.84 1.91 14.27
C LEU A 90 21.34 1.70 14.03
N SER A 91 22.11 2.79 14.05
CA SER A 91 23.58 2.81 13.87
C SER A 91 24.35 1.89 14.82
N SER A 92 23.69 1.34 15.84
CA SER A 92 24.19 0.37 16.81
C SER A 92 24.39 -1.06 16.27
N GLY A 93 24.27 -1.30 14.96
CA GLY A 93 24.54 -2.60 14.33
C GLY A 93 23.47 -3.68 14.54
N LYS A 94 22.31 -3.33 15.09
CA LYS A 94 21.18 -4.25 15.31
C LYS A 94 20.17 -4.12 14.18
N GLY A 95 20.47 -4.69 13.02
CA GLY A 95 19.50 -4.76 11.94
C GLY A 95 18.59 -5.97 12.00
N ARG A 96 17.54 -5.92 11.19
CA ARG A 96 16.51 -6.97 11.12
C ARG A 96 15.88 -7.00 9.74
N VAL A 97 15.30 -8.15 9.41
CA VAL A 97 14.44 -8.33 8.24
C VAL A 97 13.35 -7.26 8.21
N LYS A 98 13.10 -6.70 7.02
CA LYS A 98 11.94 -5.84 6.78
C LYS A 98 10.77 -6.64 6.24
N VAL A 99 9.55 -6.27 6.63
CA VAL A 99 8.33 -6.93 6.17
C VAL A 99 7.47 -5.90 5.45
N MET A 100 7.11 -6.19 4.20
CA MET A 100 6.17 -5.37 3.44
C MET A 100 4.99 -6.18 2.95
N ALA A 101 3.87 -5.50 2.74
CA ALA A 101 2.70 -6.09 2.11
C ALA A 101 2.09 -5.14 1.07
N GLY A 102 1.08 -5.59 0.35
CA GLY A 102 0.29 -4.69 -0.46
C GLY A 102 -0.91 -5.34 -1.13
N HIS A 103 -1.71 -4.49 -1.76
CA HIS A 103 -3.03 -4.84 -2.28
C HIS A 103 -3.42 -3.94 -3.46
N ARG A 104 -4.45 -4.37 -4.20
CA ARG A 104 -5.11 -3.52 -5.20
C ARG A 104 -5.83 -2.35 -4.54
N GLY A 105 -5.88 -1.19 -5.20
CA GLY A 105 -6.52 -0.02 -4.62
C GLY A 105 -8.00 -0.25 -4.23
N GLY A 106 -8.52 0.61 -3.36
CA GLY A 106 -9.91 0.55 -2.89
C GLY A 106 -10.16 -0.33 -1.65
N HIS A 107 -9.11 -0.83 -0.99
CA HIS A 107 -9.21 -1.52 0.32
C HIS A 107 -8.60 -0.69 1.45
N TYR A 108 -8.73 0.64 1.38
CA TYR A 108 -8.15 1.55 2.37
C TYR A 108 -8.83 1.41 3.73
N PRO A 109 -8.07 1.45 4.85
CA PRO A 109 -6.65 1.77 4.96
C PRO A 109 -5.72 0.54 5.00
N THR A 110 -6.21 -0.66 4.68
CA THR A 110 -5.35 -1.85 4.51
C THR A 110 -4.48 -1.64 3.28
N PHE A 111 -3.19 -1.98 3.23
CA PHE A 111 -2.32 -2.41 4.35
C PHE A 111 -1.63 -1.26 5.08
N ALA A 112 -1.75 -0.03 4.57
CA ALA A 112 -1.02 1.14 5.09
C ALA A 112 -1.21 1.38 6.59
N ARG A 113 -2.39 1.06 7.15
CA ARG A 113 -2.65 1.17 8.60
C ARG A 113 -1.84 0.20 9.46
N TYR A 114 -1.36 -0.89 8.88
CA TYR A 114 -0.57 -1.91 9.56
C TYR A 114 0.93 -1.62 9.51
N VAL A 115 1.33 -0.48 8.95
CA VAL A 115 2.72 -0.02 8.92
C VAL A 115 3.09 0.57 10.28
N GLY A 116 4.17 0.07 10.87
CA GLY A 116 4.66 0.46 12.18
C GLY A 116 5.43 -0.64 12.91
N ALA A 117 6.00 -0.29 14.06
CA ALA A 117 6.82 -1.17 14.87
C ALA A 117 6.12 -2.52 15.19
N GLY A 118 6.83 -3.62 14.93
CA GLY A 118 6.34 -4.98 15.21
C GLY A 118 5.21 -5.46 14.30
N MET A 119 5.03 -4.83 13.13
CA MET A 119 4.10 -5.26 12.08
C MET A 119 4.75 -5.04 10.69
N LEU A 120 4.24 -4.17 9.83
CA LEU A 120 4.82 -3.90 8.50
C LEU A 120 5.79 -2.71 8.55
N ASP A 121 6.86 -2.78 7.76
CA ASP A 121 7.78 -1.67 7.49
C ASP A 121 7.29 -0.79 6.34
N ALA A 122 6.63 -1.40 5.35
CA ALA A 122 5.94 -0.66 4.29
C ALA A 122 4.70 -1.40 3.77
N ALA A 123 3.81 -0.63 3.15
CA ALA A 123 2.65 -1.11 2.43
C ALA A 123 2.56 -0.42 1.07
N VAL A 124 2.35 -1.20 0.02
CA VAL A 124 2.17 -0.69 -1.35
C VAL A 124 0.71 -0.87 -1.76
N ALA A 125 0.03 0.24 -2.03
CA ALA A 125 -1.31 0.25 -2.60
C ALA A 125 -1.24 0.32 -4.12
N GLY A 126 -2.23 -0.25 -4.80
CA GLY A 126 -2.43 0.01 -6.21
C GLY A 126 -2.98 1.42 -6.46
N PRO A 127 -2.66 2.02 -7.61
CA PRO A 127 -2.93 3.44 -7.89
C PRO A 127 -4.43 3.77 -7.93
N ASP A 128 -5.28 2.81 -8.30
CA ASP A 128 -6.71 3.00 -8.46
C ASP A 128 -7.52 1.84 -7.85
N PRO A 129 -8.80 2.06 -7.51
CA PRO A 129 -9.71 1.00 -7.08
C PRO A 129 -9.66 -0.23 -7.99
N GLY A 130 -9.42 -1.40 -7.40
CA GLY A 130 -9.37 -2.68 -8.11
C GLY A 130 -8.07 -2.98 -8.87
N ARG A 131 -7.17 -2.00 -9.07
CA ARG A 131 -5.89 -2.21 -9.77
C ARG A 131 -4.76 -2.54 -8.79
N HIS A 132 -3.93 -3.54 -9.09
CA HIS A 132 -2.72 -3.85 -8.33
C HIS A 132 -1.60 -2.85 -8.65
N PRO A 133 -0.66 -2.60 -7.72
CA PRO A 133 0.53 -1.82 -8.03
C PRO A 133 1.34 -2.51 -9.13
N ASN A 134 1.96 -1.71 -10.00
CA ASN A 134 2.88 -2.22 -10.99
C ASN A 134 4.20 -2.69 -10.33
N ALA A 135 5.00 -3.46 -11.05
CA ALA A 135 6.28 -3.96 -10.54
C ALA A 135 7.29 -2.84 -10.20
N GLY A 136 7.16 -1.66 -10.82
CA GLY A 136 8.01 -0.50 -10.53
C GLY A 136 7.78 0.05 -9.13
N HIS A 137 6.52 0.31 -8.76
CA HIS A 137 6.15 0.77 -7.41
C HIS A 137 6.61 -0.21 -6.33
N VAL A 138 6.41 -1.52 -6.56
CA VAL A 138 6.86 -2.56 -5.63
C VAL A 138 8.39 -2.59 -5.52
N LEU A 139 9.11 -2.47 -6.64
CA LEU A 139 10.57 -2.44 -6.64
C LEU A 139 11.12 -1.21 -5.90
N THR A 140 10.51 -0.03 -6.07
CA THR A 140 10.88 1.17 -5.32
C THR A 140 10.72 0.95 -3.82
N ALA A 141 9.59 0.37 -3.38
CA ALA A 141 9.37 0.05 -1.97
C ALA A 141 10.39 -0.97 -1.43
N ILE A 142 10.75 -2.00 -2.21
CA ILE A 142 11.78 -2.97 -1.82
C ILE A 142 13.14 -2.29 -1.64
N ARG A 143 13.50 -1.37 -2.54
CA ARG A 143 14.77 -0.61 -2.47
C ARG A 143 14.82 0.30 -1.25
N GLU A 144 13.72 0.98 -0.95
CA GLU A 144 13.61 1.83 0.24
C GLU A 144 13.83 1.04 1.53
N LEU A 145 13.38 -0.22 1.56
CA LEU A 145 13.50 -1.10 2.73
C LEU A 145 14.82 -1.86 2.82
N ASP A 146 15.67 -1.84 1.79
CA ASP A 146 16.90 -2.63 1.82
C ASP A 146 17.93 -2.04 2.79
N ASP A 147 18.19 -2.78 3.86
CA ASP A 147 19.24 -2.51 4.83
C ASP A 147 20.22 -3.69 4.97
N HIS A 148 20.26 -4.56 3.95
CA HIS A 148 21.11 -5.76 3.87
C HIS A 148 20.72 -6.93 4.79
N TYR A 149 19.67 -6.80 5.62
CA TYR A 149 19.15 -7.90 6.44
C TYR A 149 18.01 -8.69 5.75
N GLY A 150 17.56 -8.17 4.60
CA GLY A 150 16.61 -8.81 3.70
C GLY A 150 15.15 -8.36 3.89
N VAL A 151 14.37 -8.55 2.84
CA VAL A 151 12.97 -8.08 2.74
C VAL A 151 12.04 -9.27 2.51
N LEU A 152 11.05 -9.43 3.38
CA LEU A 152 9.92 -10.32 3.19
C LEU A 152 8.75 -9.56 2.57
N VAL A 153 8.31 -10.01 1.40
CA VAL A 153 7.18 -9.46 0.66
C VAL A 153 5.99 -10.40 0.82
N LEU A 154 4.91 -9.91 1.42
CA LEU A 154 3.66 -10.63 1.64
C LEU A 154 2.58 -10.13 0.68
N VAL A 155 1.98 -11.02 -0.11
CA VAL A 155 0.89 -10.65 -1.03
C VAL A 155 -0.26 -11.63 -0.91
N ALA A 156 -1.48 -11.16 -1.18
CA ALA A 156 -2.60 -12.07 -1.36
C ALA A 156 -2.33 -13.02 -2.53
N SER A 157 -2.81 -14.25 -2.41
CA SER A 157 -2.76 -15.26 -3.46
C SER A 157 -3.74 -14.89 -4.57
N GLU A 158 -3.29 -14.00 -5.45
CA GLU A 158 -4.00 -13.48 -6.60
C GLU A 158 -3.02 -13.31 -7.76
N THR A 159 -3.35 -13.86 -8.95
CA THR A 159 -2.42 -13.94 -10.10
C THR A 159 -1.78 -12.60 -10.45
N ALA A 160 -2.59 -11.53 -10.53
CA ALA A 160 -2.10 -10.19 -10.86
C ALA A 160 -1.11 -9.67 -9.81
N ALA A 161 -1.37 -9.89 -8.52
CA ALA A 161 -0.44 -9.54 -7.45
C ALA A 161 0.86 -10.35 -7.57
N ILE A 162 0.76 -11.67 -7.69
CA ILE A 162 1.93 -12.57 -7.74
C ILE A 162 2.84 -12.20 -8.90
N LEU A 163 2.28 -11.87 -10.07
CA LEU A 163 3.04 -11.48 -11.24
C LEU A 163 3.83 -10.19 -10.98
N ASN A 164 3.17 -9.10 -10.58
CA ASN A 164 3.82 -7.80 -10.40
C ASN A 164 4.86 -7.83 -9.28
N TYR A 165 4.52 -8.43 -8.13
CA TYR A 165 5.46 -8.54 -7.01
C TYR A 165 6.57 -9.56 -7.28
N GLY A 166 6.29 -10.62 -8.06
CA GLY A 166 7.27 -11.59 -8.51
C GLY A 166 8.33 -10.95 -9.40
N ILE A 167 7.91 -10.15 -10.39
CA ILE A 167 8.81 -9.38 -11.26
C ILE A 167 9.65 -8.40 -10.44
N ALA A 168 9.04 -7.66 -9.52
CA ALA A 168 9.76 -6.74 -8.64
C ALA A 168 10.80 -7.45 -7.77
N ALA A 169 10.44 -8.58 -7.15
CA ALA A 169 11.35 -9.38 -6.33
C ALA A 169 12.51 -9.98 -7.15
N GLN A 170 12.27 -10.41 -8.39
CA GLN A 170 13.35 -10.85 -9.29
C GLN A 170 14.30 -9.70 -9.62
N LYS A 171 13.76 -8.53 -10.01
CA LYS A 171 14.56 -7.33 -10.29
C LYS A 171 15.39 -6.89 -9.07
N ALA A 172 14.81 -6.93 -7.88
CA ALA A 172 15.51 -6.62 -6.64
C ALA A 172 16.67 -7.61 -6.39
N ARG A 173 16.44 -8.92 -6.60
CA ARG A 173 17.52 -9.93 -6.49
C ARG A 173 18.64 -9.71 -7.48
N THR A 174 18.35 -9.29 -8.72
CA THR A 174 19.40 -8.94 -9.70
C THR A 174 20.23 -7.71 -9.28
N GLN A 175 19.73 -6.90 -8.34
CA GLN A 175 20.43 -5.76 -7.74
C GLN A 175 21.16 -6.12 -6.44
N GLY A 176 21.21 -7.41 -6.07
CA GLY A 176 21.86 -7.87 -4.85
C GLY A 176 20.99 -7.83 -3.60
N ILE A 177 19.72 -7.39 -3.70
CA ILE A 177 18.81 -7.31 -2.55
C ILE A 177 18.31 -8.70 -2.16
N ILE A 178 18.43 -9.05 -0.89
CA ILE A 178 17.95 -10.32 -0.34
C ILE A 178 16.43 -10.24 -0.17
N VAL A 179 15.66 -10.85 -1.07
CA VAL A 179 14.19 -10.77 -1.06
C VAL A 179 13.52 -12.13 -1.16
N LYS A 180 12.53 -12.37 -0.29
CA LYS A 180 11.58 -13.49 -0.42
C LYS A 180 10.15 -12.98 -0.59
N LEU A 181 9.42 -13.59 -1.53
CA LEU A 181 8.00 -13.33 -1.78
C LEU A 181 7.19 -14.52 -1.29
N LEU A 182 6.24 -14.27 -0.40
CA LEU A 182 5.24 -15.25 0.02
C LEU A 182 3.85 -14.78 -0.44
N ALA A 183 3.17 -15.63 -1.19
CA ALA A 183 1.80 -15.40 -1.56
C ALA A 183 0.87 -16.20 -0.64
N VAL A 184 -0.02 -15.50 0.04
CA VAL A 184 -0.86 -16.01 1.13
C VAL A 184 -2.23 -16.37 0.61
N GLY A 185 -2.64 -17.64 0.81
CA GLY A 185 -3.94 -18.15 0.40
C GLY A 185 -4.71 -18.75 1.56
N ASP A 186 -5.58 -17.98 2.18
CA ASP A 186 -6.39 -18.32 3.34
C ASP A 186 -7.89 -18.54 3.04
N ASP A 187 -8.40 -18.10 1.88
CA ASP A 187 -9.80 -18.30 1.49
C ASP A 187 -10.09 -19.77 1.16
N VAL A 188 -10.89 -20.43 2.01
CA VAL A 188 -11.20 -21.86 1.89
C VAL A 188 -12.41 -22.14 1.01
N ILE A 189 -13.23 -21.15 0.66
CA ILE A 189 -14.44 -21.37 -0.15
C ILE A 189 -14.06 -21.64 -1.61
N ARG A 190 -13.10 -20.87 -2.14
CA ARG A 190 -12.78 -20.88 -3.57
C ARG A 190 -11.78 -21.95 -4.01
N SER A 191 -11.29 -22.80 -3.10
CA SER A 191 -10.18 -23.74 -3.38
C SER A 191 -10.53 -24.84 -4.39
N ARG A 192 -11.82 -25.07 -4.68
CA ARG A 192 -12.28 -26.09 -5.63
C ARG A 192 -12.35 -25.63 -7.08
N SER A 193 -12.34 -24.32 -7.37
CA SER A 193 -12.68 -23.80 -8.70
C SER A 193 -11.50 -23.21 -9.50
N THR A 194 -10.28 -23.18 -8.96
CA THR A 194 -9.12 -22.56 -9.62
C THR A 194 -8.09 -23.59 -10.06
N THR A 195 -7.67 -23.49 -11.32
CA THR A 195 -6.60 -24.30 -11.92
C THR A 195 -5.34 -24.23 -11.05
N GLY A 196 -4.87 -25.38 -10.55
CA GLY A 196 -3.68 -25.48 -9.69
C GLY A 196 -3.94 -25.51 -8.17
N GLY A 197 -5.20 -25.59 -7.71
CA GLY A 197 -5.53 -25.92 -6.31
C GLY A 197 -5.15 -24.87 -5.26
N ARG A 198 -4.78 -23.66 -5.68
CA ARG A 198 -4.30 -22.61 -4.78
C ARG A 198 -5.45 -21.75 -4.24
N ARG A 199 -5.55 -21.64 -2.91
CA ARG A 199 -6.52 -20.76 -2.23
C ARG A 199 -6.27 -19.29 -2.57
N ARG A 200 -7.34 -18.49 -2.61
CA ARG A 200 -7.25 -17.03 -2.75
C ARG A 200 -6.76 -16.41 -1.43
N GLY A 201 -6.05 -15.29 -1.49
CA GLY A 201 -5.77 -14.49 -0.29
C GLY A 201 -6.96 -13.59 0.09
N SER A 202 -7.30 -13.55 1.37
CA SER A 202 -8.33 -12.72 1.97
C SER A 202 -7.81 -12.09 3.28
N ALA A 203 -8.67 -11.82 4.26
CA ALA A 203 -8.34 -11.07 5.48
C ALA A 203 -7.31 -11.77 6.39
N GLY A 204 -7.16 -13.09 6.31
CA GLY A 204 -6.25 -13.88 7.15
C GLY A 204 -4.77 -13.52 6.95
N ILE A 205 -4.40 -12.92 5.81
CA ILE A 205 -3.06 -12.37 5.57
C ILE A 205 -2.63 -11.36 6.65
N VAL A 206 -3.56 -10.63 7.28
CA VAL A 206 -3.24 -9.67 8.34
C VAL A 206 -2.60 -10.36 9.55
N LEU A 207 -3.04 -11.58 9.88
CA LEU A 207 -2.45 -12.39 10.94
C LEU A 207 -1.01 -12.79 10.61
N ILE A 208 -0.76 -13.13 9.34
CA ILE A 208 0.58 -13.46 8.85
C ILE A 208 1.48 -12.23 8.88
N CYS A 209 0.99 -11.05 8.48
CA CYS A 209 1.71 -9.78 8.61
C CYS A 209 2.12 -9.51 10.07
N LYS A 210 1.22 -9.75 11.03
CA LYS A 210 1.52 -9.55 12.45
C LYS A 210 2.60 -10.50 12.96
N ILE A 211 2.52 -11.78 12.62
CA ILE A 211 3.50 -12.79 13.03
C ILE A 211 4.85 -12.52 12.38
N ALA A 212 4.87 -12.20 11.07
CA ALA A 212 6.08 -11.84 10.36
C ALA A 212 6.77 -10.63 11.00
N GLY A 213 6.02 -9.56 11.26
CA GLY A 213 6.52 -8.35 11.89
C GLY A 213 7.06 -8.58 13.31
N ALA A 214 6.39 -9.42 14.10
CA ALA A 214 6.87 -9.78 15.44
C ALA A 214 8.17 -10.60 15.38
N LEU A 215 8.27 -11.57 14.47
CA LEU A 215 9.49 -12.36 14.31
C LEU A 215 10.66 -11.52 13.78
N ALA A 216 10.37 -10.58 12.88
CA ALA A 216 11.34 -9.60 12.40
C ALA A 216 11.83 -8.70 13.54
N ALA A 217 10.92 -8.16 14.36
CA ALA A 217 11.28 -7.36 15.53
C ALA A 217 12.11 -8.15 16.55
N GLY A 218 11.89 -9.47 16.66
CA GLY A 218 12.71 -10.39 17.44
C GLY A 218 14.07 -10.76 16.83
N GLY A 219 14.44 -10.18 15.68
CA GLY A 219 15.74 -10.40 15.04
C GLY A 219 15.90 -11.76 14.36
N HIS A 220 14.81 -12.45 14.02
CA HIS A 220 14.89 -13.73 13.31
C HIS A 220 15.31 -13.57 11.84
N SER A 221 15.97 -14.59 11.30
CA SER A 221 16.43 -14.60 9.91
C SER A 221 15.28 -14.68 8.91
N LEU A 222 15.48 -14.11 7.71
CA LEU A 222 14.48 -14.13 6.63
C LEU A 222 14.01 -15.55 6.30
N ALA A 223 14.93 -16.53 6.32
CA ALA A 223 14.60 -17.93 6.08
C ALA A 223 13.63 -18.50 7.12
N LYS A 224 13.87 -18.23 8.41
CA LYS A 224 13.00 -18.67 9.50
C LYS A 224 11.63 -18.01 9.41
N ILE A 225 11.58 -16.69 9.21
CA ILE A 225 10.32 -15.95 9.10
C ILE A 225 9.49 -16.48 7.92
N PHE A 226 10.13 -16.65 6.76
CA PHE A 226 9.47 -17.18 5.56
C PHE A 226 8.88 -18.58 5.81
N ALA A 227 9.65 -19.50 6.40
CA ALA A 227 9.21 -20.87 6.65
C ALA A 227 8.00 -20.93 7.60
N VAL A 228 8.02 -20.12 8.68
CA VAL A 228 6.90 -20.02 9.62
C VAL A 228 5.66 -19.45 8.91
N CYS A 229 5.80 -18.35 8.18
CA CYS A 229 4.69 -17.71 7.48
C CYS A 229 4.09 -18.62 6.39
N GLN A 230 4.95 -19.36 5.66
CA GLN A 230 4.52 -20.31 4.65
C GLN A 230 3.67 -21.43 5.25
N ARG A 231 4.13 -22.04 6.35
CA ARG A 231 3.38 -23.08 7.06
C ARG A 231 2.04 -22.57 7.59
N LEU A 232 2.02 -21.35 8.12
CA LEU A 232 0.79 -20.73 8.60
C LEU A 232 -0.22 -20.50 7.47
N SER A 233 0.26 -19.99 6.33
CA SER A 233 -0.59 -19.76 5.16
C SER A 233 -1.18 -21.03 4.56
N MET A 234 -0.48 -22.17 4.64
CA MET A 234 -0.94 -23.42 4.05
C MET A 234 -1.99 -24.10 4.93
N ASP A 235 -1.71 -24.21 6.24
CA ASP A 235 -2.39 -25.20 7.07
C ASP A 235 -3.10 -24.64 8.31
N ARG A 236 -2.85 -23.37 8.68
CA ARG A 236 -3.26 -22.84 9.99
C ARG A 236 -4.14 -21.59 9.94
N VAL A 237 -4.28 -20.97 8.78
CA VAL A 237 -5.15 -19.80 8.59
C VAL A 237 -6.20 -20.12 7.54
N ALA A 238 -7.46 -19.91 7.90
CA ALA A 238 -8.62 -20.12 7.04
C ALA A 238 -9.59 -18.95 7.20
N THR A 239 -10.11 -18.46 6.07
CA THR A 239 -11.06 -17.36 6.02
C THR A 239 -12.26 -17.77 5.17
N VAL A 240 -13.45 -17.44 5.66
CA VAL A 240 -14.74 -17.59 4.97
C VAL A 240 -15.37 -16.20 4.92
N ASN A 241 -15.73 -15.75 3.72
CA ASN A 241 -16.36 -14.44 3.52
C ASN A 241 -17.82 -14.64 3.10
N ALA A 242 -18.72 -13.91 3.73
CA ALA A 242 -20.11 -13.80 3.30
C ALA A 242 -20.44 -12.32 3.03
N VAL A 243 -21.19 -12.06 1.96
CA VAL A 243 -21.63 -10.71 1.60
C VAL A 243 -23.14 -10.74 1.48
N ILE A 244 -23.81 -9.85 2.22
CA ILE A 244 -25.24 -9.60 2.10
C ILE A 244 -25.35 -8.20 1.48
N SER A 245 -25.91 -8.10 0.28
CA SER A 245 -26.10 -6.82 -0.40
C SER A 245 -27.53 -6.66 -0.88
N LEU A 246 -28.19 -5.57 -0.48
CA LEU A 246 -29.55 -5.23 -0.90
C LEU A 246 -29.59 -4.49 -2.26
N LYS A 247 -28.44 -4.10 -2.79
CA LYS A 247 -28.24 -3.57 -4.15
C LYS A 247 -27.10 -4.31 -4.86
N LYS A 248 -27.21 -4.46 -6.18
CA LYS A 248 -26.08 -4.86 -7.05
C LYS A 248 -24.99 -3.79 -6.88
N ARG A 249 -23.71 -4.18 -6.74
CA ARG A 249 -22.60 -3.25 -6.39
C ARG A 249 -22.65 -1.93 -7.16
N THR A 250 -22.52 -0.81 -6.45
CA THR A 250 -22.33 0.55 -6.99
C THR A 250 -20.86 0.74 -7.38
N TYR A 251 -20.42 0.12 -8.47
CA TYR A 251 -19.39 0.76 -9.29
C TYR A 251 -20.16 1.61 -10.28
N ASP A 252 -19.79 2.88 -10.43
CA ASP A 252 -20.35 3.71 -11.49
C ASP A 252 -19.99 3.05 -12.82
N GLU A 253 -21.00 2.54 -13.52
CA GLU A 253 -20.84 1.98 -14.86
C GLU A 253 -20.70 3.15 -15.83
N ASP A 254 -19.55 3.84 -15.80
CA ASP A 254 -19.31 4.85 -16.81
C ASP A 254 -18.85 4.20 -18.13
N THR A 255 -19.86 3.92 -18.95
CA THR A 255 -19.91 4.08 -20.39
C THR A 255 -18.57 4.05 -21.16
N SER A 256 -18.14 2.87 -21.65
CA SER A 256 -17.47 2.66 -22.97
C SER A 256 -16.64 1.37 -23.13
N THR A 257 -16.62 0.40 -22.20
CA THR A 257 -16.06 -0.92 -22.54
C THR A 257 -16.79 -2.06 -21.85
N LYS A 258 -17.58 -2.79 -22.64
CA LYS A 258 -18.15 -4.10 -22.31
C LYS A 258 -17.01 -5.09 -22.01
N TYR A 259 -16.58 -5.19 -20.76
CA TYR A 259 -15.93 -6.40 -20.27
C TYR A 259 -16.97 -7.23 -19.52
N ASN A 260 -17.61 -8.13 -20.26
CA ASN A 260 -18.42 -9.21 -19.71
C ASN A 260 -17.54 -10.11 -18.83
N TYR A 261 -17.44 -9.79 -17.55
CA TYR A 261 -17.06 -10.79 -16.56
C TYR A 261 -18.31 -11.62 -16.23
N PHE A 262 -18.54 -12.64 -17.07
CA PHE A 262 -19.35 -13.79 -16.70
C PHE A 262 -18.75 -14.41 -15.44
N ILE A 263 -19.56 -14.53 -14.39
CA ILE A 263 -19.27 -15.39 -13.25
C ILE A 263 -20.41 -16.42 -13.22
N PRO A 264 -20.16 -17.70 -13.54
CA PRO A 264 -21.06 -18.80 -13.17
C PRO A 264 -21.08 -19.02 -11.66
#